data_AF-A0AAE0WBK2-F1
#
_entry.id   AF-A0AAE0WBK2-F1
#
_cell.length_a   1.000
_cell.length_b   1.000
_cell.length_c   1.000
_cell.angle_alpha   90.00
_cell.angle_beta   90.00
_cell.angle_gamma   90.00
#
_symmetry.space_group_name_H-M   'P 1'
#
loop_
_entity.id
_entity.type
_entity.pdbx_description
1 polymer ?
#
loop_
_entity_poly.entity_id
_entity_poly.type
_entity_poly.pdbx_seq_one_letter_code
_entity_poly.pdbx_strand_id
1 'polypeptide(L)'
;MEQEHLGDSEESSAYESNPETDKKATAEDLIRYTKPITTATAKAVAAGNSCRQEDVIAAANMGRKAVFDLLGVCKAAAATGETAEIRQRTIVAGRKCAAFYNSLLEQVNQIMQKPSHESKQNLTVLSRQVANAVAEIVQSAEMIKGSDWVDPDDPTVIAENELLMAASSIEAAAKKLSQLKPRQRVKEVDMNLDFEDQILEAAKSIAAATAALVKSASAAQKELVAQGKVAATYHKTDVDNDGQWSQGLISAARLVATATQSMCESANAMVQGQATEERLIASAKEVAGATAALLMACKVKAEPGSIAMQRLQAAGNAVKKATEALVKAAQQAKEQHEDNDNVHISQRMVGGMAQEIAAQVEILRLEKELNRAREKHAVIRKGRYRRGEEESSNDSSSAF
;
A
#
# COMPACT_ATOMS: atom_id res chain seq x y z
N MET A 1 -45.77 -27.16 -7.84
CA MET A 1 -45.96 -25.81 -8.39
C MET A 1 -46.88 -24.93 -7.54
N GLU A 2 -47.92 -25.45 -6.87
CA GLU A 2 -48.74 -24.63 -5.94
C GLU A 2 -48.14 -24.48 -4.52
N GLN A 3 -47.15 -25.28 -4.11
CA GLN A 3 -46.56 -25.17 -2.76
C GLN A 3 -45.33 -24.24 -2.68
N GLU A 4 -44.65 -23.92 -3.79
CA GLU A 4 -43.51 -22.99 -3.77
C GLU A 4 -43.96 -21.52 -3.83
N HIS A 5 -45.12 -21.23 -4.43
CA HIS A 5 -45.63 -19.87 -4.54
C HIS A 5 -46.19 -19.32 -3.21
N LEU A 6 -46.59 -20.21 -2.28
CA LEU A 6 -46.98 -19.79 -0.92
C LEU A 6 -45.77 -19.36 -0.07
N GLY A 7 -44.59 -19.97 -0.26
CA GLY A 7 -43.39 -19.64 0.51
C GLY A 7 -42.86 -18.23 0.25
N ASP A 8 -42.85 -17.79 -1.02
CA ASP A 8 -42.43 -16.43 -1.40
C ASP A 8 -43.39 -15.35 -0.89
N SER A 9 -44.69 -15.68 -0.83
CA SER A 9 -45.71 -14.78 -0.28
C SER A 9 -45.67 -14.71 1.25
N GLU A 10 -45.31 -15.80 1.92
CA GLU A 10 -45.11 -15.83 3.37
C GLU A 10 -43.82 -15.13 3.80
N GLU A 11 -42.73 -15.21 3.04
CA GLU A 11 -41.48 -14.47 3.34
C GLU A 11 -41.64 -12.95 3.16
N SER A 12 -42.37 -12.50 2.13
CA SER A 12 -42.73 -11.07 1.97
C SER A 12 -43.71 -10.61 3.06
N SER A 13 -44.66 -11.44 3.48
CA SER A 13 -45.62 -11.13 4.55
C SER A 13 -44.97 -11.13 5.94
N ALA A 14 -44.00 -12.00 6.19
CA ALA A 14 -43.18 -12.01 7.41
C ALA A 14 -42.26 -10.78 7.52
N TYR A 15 -41.86 -10.20 6.38
CA TYR A 15 -41.16 -8.92 6.34
C TYR A 15 -42.04 -7.75 6.84
N GLU A 16 -43.34 -7.77 6.50
CA GLU A 16 -44.32 -6.73 6.83
C GLU A 16 -44.81 -6.77 8.29
N SER A 17 -44.79 -7.93 8.93
CA SER A 17 -45.57 -8.19 10.16
C SER A 17 -44.81 -8.10 11.49
N ASN A 18 -43.53 -7.70 11.53
CA ASN A 18 -42.81 -7.59 12.80
C ASN A 18 -42.01 -6.28 12.94
N PRO A 19 -42.45 -5.29 13.74
CA PRO A 19 -41.77 -4.00 13.88
C PRO A 19 -40.55 -4.01 14.81
N GLU A 20 -40.26 -5.11 15.52
CA GLU A 20 -39.18 -5.15 16.50
C GLU A 20 -38.21 -6.31 16.24
N THR A 21 -37.22 -6.08 15.38
CA THR A 21 -35.99 -6.88 15.42
C THR A 21 -35.14 -6.38 16.58
N ASP A 22 -35.08 -7.15 17.66
CA ASP A 22 -34.32 -6.88 18.90
C ASP A 22 -32.79 -6.71 18.66
N LYS A 23 -32.31 -7.06 17.47
CA LYS A 23 -30.94 -6.84 17.02
C LYS A 23 -30.86 -5.49 16.32
N LYS A 24 -30.26 -4.50 16.99
CA LYS A 24 -29.79 -3.27 16.34
C LYS A 24 -28.56 -3.60 15.52
N ALA A 25 -28.58 -3.28 14.23
CA ALA A 25 -27.42 -3.38 13.37
C ALA A 25 -26.79 -1.99 13.20
N THR A 26 -25.47 -1.98 13.01
CA THR A 26 -24.71 -0.76 12.81
C THR A 26 -24.70 -0.36 11.33
N ALA A 27 -24.31 0.88 11.02
CA ALA A 27 -24.11 1.31 9.64
C ALA A 27 -22.98 0.50 8.96
N GLU A 28 -22.00 0.07 9.75
CA GLU A 28 -20.90 -0.78 9.32
C GLU A 28 -21.39 -2.18 8.91
N ASP A 29 -22.38 -2.70 9.64
CA ASP A 29 -23.03 -3.94 9.24
C ASP A 29 -23.71 -3.78 7.88
N LEU A 30 -24.42 -2.67 7.61
CA LEU A 30 -25.00 -2.46 6.27
C LEU A 30 -23.96 -2.59 5.16
N ILE A 31 -22.83 -1.91 5.32
CA ILE A 31 -21.78 -1.87 4.29
C ILE A 31 -21.11 -3.24 4.16
N ARG A 32 -20.82 -3.91 5.28
CA ARG A 32 -20.26 -5.27 5.28
C ARG A 32 -21.15 -6.26 4.54
N TYR A 33 -22.47 -6.17 4.71
CA TYR A 33 -23.43 -7.07 4.08
C TYR A 33 -23.74 -6.73 2.60
N THR A 34 -23.26 -5.58 2.09
CA THR A 34 -23.28 -5.33 0.63
C THR A 34 -22.20 -6.12 -0.13
N LYS A 35 -21.03 -6.41 0.48
CA LYS A 35 -19.91 -7.14 -0.18
C LYS A 35 -20.31 -8.56 -0.66
N PRO A 36 -21.05 -9.37 0.13
CA PRO A 36 -21.59 -10.66 -0.33
C PRO A 36 -22.53 -10.54 -1.53
N ILE A 37 -23.37 -9.50 -1.60
CA ILE A 37 -24.30 -9.27 -2.72
C ILE A 37 -23.53 -9.05 -4.01
N THR A 38 -22.51 -8.20 -4.00
CA THR A 38 -21.69 -7.93 -5.18
C THR A 38 -20.98 -9.20 -5.68
N THR A 39 -20.52 -10.04 -4.75
CA THR A 39 -19.90 -11.33 -5.08
C THR A 39 -20.91 -12.31 -5.66
N ALA A 40 -22.11 -12.39 -5.06
CA ALA A 40 -23.20 -13.25 -5.54
C ALA A 40 -23.67 -12.81 -6.94
N THR A 41 -23.74 -11.50 -7.18
CA THR A 41 -24.09 -10.90 -8.47
C THR A 41 -23.09 -11.30 -9.57
N ALA A 42 -21.79 -11.19 -9.30
CA ALA A 42 -20.75 -11.63 -10.23
C ALA A 42 -20.87 -13.14 -10.55
N LYS A 43 -21.12 -13.97 -9.53
CA LYS A 43 -21.33 -15.41 -9.72
C LYS A 43 -22.61 -15.72 -10.50
N ALA A 44 -23.70 -14.98 -10.28
CA ALA A 44 -24.94 -15.15 -11.04
C ALA A 44 -24.74 -14.83 -12.54
N VAL A 45 -24.02 -13.75 -12.85
CA VAL A 45 -23.67 -13.41 -14.25
C VAL A 45 -22.78 -14.49 -14.86
N ALA A 46 -21.77 -14.97 -14.14
CA ALA A 46 -20.89 -16.04 -14.60
C ALA A 46 -21.66 -17.34 -14.86
N ALA A 47 -22.58 -17.72 -13.96
CA ALA A 47 -23.44 -18.90 -14.10
C ALA A 47 -24.39 -18.78 -15.31
N GLY A 48 -24.99 -17.61 -15.52
CA GLY A 48 -25.80 -17.35 -16.71
C GLY A 48 -25.00 -17.41 -18.01
N ASN A 49 -23.72 -17.04 -17.99
CA ASN A 49 -22.84 -17.14 -19.14
C ASN A 49 -22.37 -18.58 -19.41
N SER A 50 -22.10 -19.36 -18.35
CA SER A 50 -21.61 -20.74 -18.44
C SER A 50 -22.70 -21.74 -18.85
N CYS A 51 -23.97 -21.41 -18.60
CA CYS A 51 -25.14 -22.27 -18.85
C CYS A 51 -25.03 -23.64 -18.15
N ARG A 52 -24.30 -23.74 -17.04
CA ARG A 52 -24.17 -24.99 -16.26
C ARG A 52 -25.13 -24.97 -15.09
N GLN A 53 -25.92 -26.04 -14.96
CA GLN A 53 -26.92 -26.15 -13.88
C GLN A 53 -26.30 -26.06 -12.48
N GLU A 54 -25.11 -26.66 -12.28
CA GLU A 54 -24.40 -26.62 -10.99
C GLU A 54 -24.00 -25.20 -10.59
N ASP A 55 -23.47 -24.41 -11.55
CA ASP A 55 -23.09 -23.01 -11.32
C ASP A 55 -24.31 -22.15 -10.96
N VAL A 56 -25.46 -22.40 -11.60
CA VAL A 56 -26.71 -21.69 -11.35
C VAL A 56 -27.25 -22.01 -9.96
N ILE A 57 -27.25 -23.29 -9.55
CA ILE A 57 -27.67 -23.68 -8.20
C ILE A 57 -26.76 -23.05 -7.14
N ALA A 58 -25.44 -23.06 -7.36
CA ALA A 58 -24.49 -22.43 -6.45
C ALA A 58 -24.69 -20.91 -6.34
N ALA A 59 -24.90 -20.23 -7.46
CA ALA A 59 -25.17 -18.79 -7.51
C ALA A 59 -26.51 -18.42 -6.85
N ALA A 60 -27.56 -19.20 -7.07
CA ALA A 60 -28.87 -18.99 -6.46
C ALA A 60 -28.82 -19.17 -4.94
N ASN A 61 -28.16 -20.21 -4.44
CA ASN A 61 -28.00 -20.46 -3.00
C ASN A 61 -27.18 -19.36 -2.31
N MET A 62 -26.07 -18.93 -2.95
CA MET A 62 -25.27 -17.82 -2.45
C MET A 62 -26.06 -16.51 -2.45
N GLY A 63 -26.78 -16.24 -3.52
CA GLY A 63 -27.63 -15.07 -3.69
C GLY A 63 -28.72 -14.96 -2.65
N ARG A 64 -29.50 -16.03 -2.48
CA ARG A 64 -30.58 -16.12 -1.49
C ARG A 64 -30.08 -15.82 -0.08
N LYS A 65 -28.97 -16.42 0.34
CA LYS A 65 -28.38 -16.13 1.65
C LYS A 65 -27.94 -14.67 1.76
N ALA A 66 -27.24 -14.15 0.76
CA ALA A 66 -26.76 -12.77 0.78
C ALA A 66 -27.91 -11.76 0.83
N VAL A 67 -28.99 -11.96 0.05
CA VAL A 67 -30.17 -11.10 0.03
C VAL A 67 -30.94 -11.17 1.35
N PHE A 68 -31.14 -12.38 1.90
CA PHE A 68 -31.80 -12.55 3.20
C PHE A 68 -31.05 -11.81 4.31
N ASP A 69 -29.74 -12.03 4.41
CA ASP A 69 -28.90 -11.39 5.40
C ASP A 69 -28.90 -9.85 5.22
N LEU A 70 -28.81 -9.36 3.98
CA LEU A 70 -28.87 -7.93 3.66
C LEU A 70 -30.19 -7.29 4.09
N LEU A 71 -31.33 -7.92 3.79
CA LEU A 71 -32.65 -7.40 4.15
C LEU A 71 -32.83 -7.34 5.67
N GLY A 72 -32.34 -8.37 6.39
CA GLY A 72 -32.31 -8.39 7.84
C GLY A 72 -31.50 -7.22 8.41
N VAL A 73 -30.31 -6.98 7.86
CA VAL A 73 -29.44 -5.87 8.29
C VAL A 73 -30.01 -4.51 7.90
N CYS A 74 -30.62 -4.34 6.72
CA CYS A 74 -31.32 -3.11 6.31
C CYS A 74 -32.42 -2.74 7.30
N LYS A 75 -33.18 -3.72 7.78
CA LYS A 75 -34.23 -3.50 8.78
C LYS A 75 -33.65 -3.13 10.15
N ALA A 76 -32.65 -3.89 10.60
CA ALA A 76 -31.98 -3.69 11.87
C ALA A 76 -31.23 -2.35 11.96
N ALA A 77 -30.63 -1.87 10.86
CA ALA A 77 -29.93 -0.60 10.79
C ALA A 77 -30.86 0.58 10.49
N ALA A 78 -31.96 0.38 9.76
CA ALA A 78 -33.00 1.40 9.66
C ALA A 78 -33.55 1.77 11.05
N ALA A 79 -33.62 0.83 12.00
CA ALA A 79 -34.04 1.13 13.37
C ALA A 79 -33.09 2.08 14.14
N THR A 80 -31.84 2.24 13.68
CA THR A 80 -30.85 3.13 14.30
C THR A 80 -30.78 4.52 13.65
N GLY A 81 -31.46 4.72 12.52
CA GLY A 81 -31.50 6.02 11.83
C GLY A 81 -32.27 7.10 12.60
N GLU A 82 -31.70 8.31 12.68
CA GLU A 82 -32.23 9.44 13.44
C GLU A 82 -33.59 9.93 12.91
N THR A 83 -33.73 10.07 11.60
CA THR A 83 -34.95 10.61 10.95
C THR A 83 -35.77 9.52 10.27
N ALA A 84 -37.09 9.67 10.24
CA ALA A 84 -37.99 8.74 9.55
C ALA A 84 -37.65 8.59 8.05
N GLU A 85 -37.12 9.64 7.43
CA GLU A 85 -36.66 9.64 6.05
C GLU A 85 -35.47 8.69 5.83
N ILE A 86 -34.45 8.77 6.69
CA ILE A 86 -33.28 7.87 6.63
C ILE A 86 -33.73 6.42 6.84
N ARG A 87 -34.61 6.17 7.82
CA ARG A 87 -35.15 4.83 8.07
C ARG A 87 -35.85 4.25 6.84
N GLN A 88 -36.74 5.03 6.23
CA GLN A 88 -37.48 4.60 5.05
C GLN A 88 -36.57 4.39 3.85
N ARG A 89 -35.59 5.28 3.63
CA ARG A 89 -34.63 5.18 2.53
C ARG A 89 -33.83 3.88 2.60
N THR A 90 -33.29 3.52 3.77
CA THR A 90 -32.54 2.28 3.97
C THR A 90 -33.38 1.04 3.66
N ILE A 91 -34.63 1.00 4.12
CA ILE A 91 -35.57 -0.09 3.85
C ILE A 91 -35.86 -0.21 2.35
N VAL A 92 -36.15 0.92 1.69
CA VAL A 92 -36.47 0.96 0.26
C VAL A 92 -35.26 0.53 -0.57
N ALA A 93 -34.06 0.98 -0.23
CA ALA A 93 -32.83 0.59 -0.92
C ALA A 93 -32.57 -0.92 -0.81
N GLY A 94 -32.73 -1.50 0.39
CA GLY A 94 -32.64 -2.95 0.60
C GLY A 94 -33.63 -3.75 -0.24
N ARG A 95 -34.91 -3.32 -0.26
CA ARG A 95 -35.97 -3.95 -1.07
C ARG A 95 -35.69 -3.86 -2.58
N LYS A 96 -35.23 -2.69 -3.04
CA LYS A 96 -34.86 -2.46 -4.44
C LYS A 96 -33.71 -3.37 -4.87
N CYS A 97 -32.69 -3.53 -4.00
CA CYS A 97 -31.59 -4.45 -4.23
C CYS A 97 -32.06 -5.90 -4.35
N ALA A 98 -32.95 -6.35 -3.46
CA ALA A 98 -33.52 -7.69 -3.52
C ALA A 98 -34.34 -7.91 -4.80
N ALA A 99 -35.16 -6.94 -5.20
CA ALA A 99 -35.96 -7.01 -6.42
C ALA A 99 -35.08 -7.13 -7.68
N PHE A 100 -34.05 -6.29 -7.82
CA PHE A 100 -33.12 -6.40 -8.96
C PHE A 100 -32.32 -7.70 -8.95
N TYR A 101 -31.95 -8.20 -7.77
CA TYR A 101 -31.26 -9.47 -7.66
C TYR A 101 -32.16 -10.65 -8.08
N ASN A 102 -33.43 -10.62 -7.72
CA ASN A 102 -34.40 -11.61 -8.18
C ASN A 102 -34.59 -11.56 -9.70
N SER A 103 -34.73 -10.37 -10.29
CA SER A 103 -34.79 -10.22 -11.75
C SER A 103 -33.52 -10.75 -12.44
N LEU A 104 -32.34 -10.59 -11.82
CA LEU A 104 -31.10 -11.19 -12.31
C LEU A 104 -31.15 -12.72 -12.30
N LEU A 105 -31.62 -13.35 -11.22
CA LEU A 105 -31.76 -14.81 -11.14
C LEU A 105 -32.82 -15.35 -12.12
N GLU A 106 -33.94 -14.64 -12.30
CA GLU A 106 -34.95 -14.97 -13.31
C GLU A 106 -34.35 -14.96 -14.71
N GLN A 107 -33.53 -13.94 -15.03
CA GLN A 107 -32.83 -13.85 -16.30
C GLN A 107 -31.83 -15.00 -16.49
N VAL A 108 -31.10 -15.39 -15.44
CA VAL A 108 -30.21 -16.56 -15.46
C VAL A 108 -31.00 -17.84 -15.74
N ASN A 109 -32.14 -18.04 -15.09
CA ASN A 109 -33.01 -19.19 -15.34
C ASN A 109 -33.59 -19.18 -16.77
N GLN A 110 -33.97 -18.02 -17.29
CA GLN A 110 -34.43 -17.89 -18.67
C GLN A 110 -33.34 -18.30 -19.68
N ILE A 111 -32.09 -17.90 -19.44
CA ILE A 111 -30.94 -18.29 -20.26
C ILE A 111 -30.70 -19.80 -20.21
N MET A 112 -30.90 -20.44 -19.05
CA MET A 112 -30.81 -21.90 -18.93
C MET A 112 -31.83 -22.63 -19.80
N GLN A 113 -33.05 -22.08 -19.90
CA GLN A 113 -34.11 -22.68 -20.73
C GLN A 113 -33.92 -22.38 -22.22
N LYS A 114 -33.56 -21.14 -22.56
CA LYS A 114 -33.40 -20.67 -23.94
C LYS A 114 -32.22 -19.69 -24.03
N PRO A 115 -30.99 -20.18 -24.26
CA PRO A 115 -29.83 -19.32 -24.39
C PRO A 115 -29.95 -18.40 -25.61
N SER A 116 -29.81 -17.09 -25.42
CA SER A 116 -29.75 -16.11 -26.50
C SER A 116 -28.70 -15.03 -26.21
N HIS A 117 -28.16 -14.40 -27.25
CA HIS A 117 -27.17 -13.33 -27.10
C HIS A 117 -27.77 -12.09 -26.42
N GLU A 118 -29.00 -11.74 -26.76
CA GLU A 118 -29.75 -10.64 -26.14
C GLU A 118 -30.00 -10.89 -24.65
N SER A 119 -30.43 -12.10 -24.27
CA SER A 119 -30.62 -12.49 -22.87
C SER A 119 -29.32 -12.41 -22.06
N LYS A 120 -28.16 -12.77 -22.65
CA LYS A 120 -26.86 -12.64 -22.00
C LYS A 120 -26.41 -11.17 -21.84
N GLN A 121 -26.71 -10.30 -22.81
CA GLN A 121 -26.47 -8.85 -22.64
C GLN A 121 -27.32 -8.25 -21.52
N ASN A 122 -28.57 -8.72 -21.35
CA ASN A 122 -29.45 -8.28 -20.27
C ASN A 122 -28.91 -8.61 -18.86
N LEU A 123 -28.09 -9.67 -18.70
CA LEU A 123 -27.41 -9.95 -17.43
C LEU A 123 -26.50 -8.80 -16.99
N THR A 124 -25.78 -8.17 -17.94
CA THR A 124 -24.90 -7.04 -17.65
C THR A 124 -25.69 -5.79 -17.23
N VAL A 125 -26.89 -5.61 -17.80
CA VAL A 125 -27.77 -4.50 -17.41
C VAL A 125 -28.32 -4.71 -16.01
N LEU A 126 -28.85 -5.90 -15.72
CA LEU A 126 -29.41 -6.25 -14.42
C LEU A 126 -28.34 -6.25 -13.31
N SER A 127 -27.12 -6.74 -13.60
CA SER A 127 -26.02 -6.69 -12.63
C SER A 127 -25.62 -5.26 -12.28
N ARG A 128 -25.68 -4.33 -13.25
CA ARG A 128 -25.46 -2.90 -13.00
C ARG A 128 -26.58 -2.29 -12.16
N GLN A 129 -27.84 -2.70 -12.35
CA GLN A 129 -28.95 -2.26 -11.50
C GLN A 129 -28.79 -2.72 -10.04
N VAL A 130 -28.32 -3.96 -9.83
CA VAL A 130 -27.98 -4.46 -8.49
C VAL A 130 -26.85 -3.62 -7.88
N ALA A 131 -25.77 -3.34 -8.64
CA ALA A 131 -24.67 -2.51 -8.16
C ALA A 131 -25.11 -1.09 -7.76
N ASN A 132 -26.02 -0.48 -8.54
CA ASN A 132 -26.59 0.83 -8.22
C ASN A 132 -27.43 0.79 -6.93
N ALA A 133 -28.24 -0.26 -6.73
CA ALA A 133 -29.01 -0.42 -5.50
C ALA A 133 -28.09 -0.66 -4.28
N VAL A 134 -27.00 -1.41 -4.45
CA VAL A 134 -25.95 -1.55 -3.43
C VAL A 134 -25.34 -0.19 -3.07
N ALA A 135 -25.05 0.67 -4.04
CA ALA A 135 -24.54 2.02 -3.79
C ALA A 135 -25.54 2.88 -3.00
N GLU A 136 -26.85 2.76 -3.28
CA GLU A 136 -27.90 3.44 -2.50
C GLU A 136 -27.95 2.96 -1.04
N ILE A 137 -27.66 1.69 -0.77
CA ILE A 137 -27.58 1.15 0.60
C ILE A 137 -26.36 1.72 1.33
N VAL A 138 -25.21 1.81 0.66
CA VAL A 138 -23.99 2.42 1.23
C VAL A 138 -24.23 3.89 1.59
N GLN A 139 -24.83 4.68 0.70
CA GLN A 139 -25.20 6.07 0.99
C GLN A 139 -26.16 6.17 2.20
N SER A 140 -27.07 5.20 2.34
CA SER A 140 -27.99 5.18 3.47
C SER A 140 -27.27 4.88 4.79
N ALA A 141 -26.24 4.03 4.76
CA ALA A 141 -25.38 3.75 5.91
C ALA A 141 -24.56 4.99 6.33
N GLU A 142 -24.01 5.74 5.37
CA GLU A 142 -23.33 7.02 5.61
C GLU A 142 -24.26 8.05 6.29
N MET A 143 -25.51 8.12 5.83
CA MET A 143 -26.52 9.00 6.43
C MET A 143 -26.92 8.60 7.86
N ILE A 144 -26.91 7.30 8.18
CA ILE A 144 -27.24 6.80 9.54
C ILE A 144 -26.16 7.19 10.55
N LYS A 145 -24.88 7.17 10.17
CA LYS A 145 -23.76 7.39 11.08
C LYS A 145 -23.21 8.82 11.06
N GLY A 146 -23.50 9.58 10.01
CA GLY A 146 -22.91 10.90 9.75
C GLY A 146 -21.63 10.83 8.93
N SER A 147 -21.19 11.98 8.42
CA SER A 147 -20.10 12.13 7.44
C SER A 147 -18.70 11.70 7.93
N ASP A 148 -18.55 11.29 9.19
CA ASP A 148 -17.25 10.98 9.81
C ASP A 148 -16.89 9.48 9.74
N TRP A 149 -17.72 8.65 9.13
CA TRP A 149 -17.44 7.22 8.99
C TRP A 149 -16.54 6.90 7.79
N VAL A 150 -15.66 5.93 7.99
CA VAL A 150 -14.62 5.50 7.06
C VAL A 150 -14.56 3.97 7.09
N ASP A 151 -14.67 3.29 5.94
CA ASP A 151 -14.56 1.80 5.87
C ASP A 151 -13.12 1.37 6.20
N PRO A 152 -12.90 0.58 7.28
CA PRO A 152 -11.56 0.09 7.63
C PRO A 152 -10.91 -0.79 6.55
N ASP A 153 -11.73 -1.43 5.69
CA ASP A 153 -11.25 -2.25 4.59
C ASP A 153 -11.03 -1.45 3.29
N ASP A 154 -11.27 -0.13 3.31
CA ASP A 154 -11.05 0.71 2.13
C ASP A 154 -9.55 0.81 1.82
N PRO A 155 -9.11 0.48 0.58
CA PRO A 155 -7.73 0.58 0.17
C PRO A 155 -7.09 1.95 0.40
N THR A 156 -7.88 3.03 0.30
CA THR A 156 -7.41 4.41 0.50
C THR A 156 -7.12 4.71 1.97
N VAL A 157 -7.92 4.15 2.88
CA VAL A 157 -7.79 4.30 4.33
C VAL A 157 -6.62 3.48 4.84
N ILE A 158 -6.49 2.25 4.33
CA ILE A 158 -5.33 1.39 4.60
C ILE A 158 -4.05 2.09 4.13
N ALA A 159 -4.06 2.67 2.93
CA ALA A 159 -2.91 3.42 2.42
C ALA A 159 -2.59 4.66 3.27
N GLU A 160 -3.59 5.47 3.66
CA GLU A 160 -3.34 6.65 4.51
C GLU A 160 -2.70 6.24 5.85
N ASN A 161 -3.25 5.22 6.51
CA ASN A 161 -2.72 4.70 7.78
C ASN A 161 -1.29 4.17 7.65
N GLU A 162 -1.01 3.39 6.61
CA GLU A 162 0.32 2.85 6.33
C GLU A 162 1.35 3.96 6.04
N LEU A 163 0.97 5.00 5.29
CA LEU A 163 1.86 6.14 5.04
C LEU A 163 2.16 6.90 6.33
N LEU A 164 1.17 7.12 7.19
CA LEU A 164 1.37 7.78 8.48
C LEU A 164 2.25 6.94 9.42
N MET A 165 2.06 5.62 9.45
CA MET A 165 2.94 4.70 10.18
C MET A 165 4.38 4.75 9.65
N ALA A 166 4.57 4.75 8.34
CA ALA A 166 5.89 4.86 7.71
C ALA A 166 6.57 6.19 8.08
N ALA A 167 5.85 7.31 8.03
CA ALA A 167 6.36 8.62 8.45
C ALA A 167 6.75 8.62 9.94
N SER A 168 5.92 8.08 10.82
CA SER A 168 6.20 7.98 12.25
C SER A 168 7.42 7.10 12.54
N SER A 169 7.60 6.00 11.80
CA SER A 169 8.76 5.12 11.92
C SER A 169 10.07 5.84 11.54
N ILE A 170 10.04 6.63 10.46
CA ILE A 170 11.17 7.47 10.05
C ILE A 170 11.50 8.52 11.12
N GLU A 171 10.50 9.19 11.69
CA GLU A 171 10.71 10.18 12.76
C GLU A 171 11.32 9.55 14.01
N ALA A 172 10.91 8.33 14.36
CA ALA A 172 11.51 7.58 15.46
C ALA A 172 13.00 7.25 15.18
N ALA A 173 13.33 6.86 13.95
CA ALA A 173 14.71 6.62 13.53
C ALA A 173 15.56 7.91 13.57
N ALA A 174 15.01 9.04 13.10
CA ALA A 174 15.64 10.36 13.17
C ALA A 174 15.90 10.80 14.62
N LYS A 175 14.92 10.57 15.51
CA LYS A 175 15.06 10.87 16.94
C LYS A 175 16.14 10.00 17.59
N LYS A 176 16.22 8.72 17.25
CA LYS A 176 17.28 7.82 17.73
C LYS A 176 18.67 8.32 17.28
N LEU A 177 18.80 8.78 16.04
CA LEU A 177 20.03 9.41 15.53
C LEU A 177 20.44 10.65 16.35
N SER A 178 19.47 11.50 16.73
CA SER A 178 19.75 12.73 17.49
C SER A 178 20.28 12.51 18.90
N GLN A 179 20.09 11.32 19.47
CA GLN A 179 20.56 10.98 20.81
C GLN A 179 21.97 10.37 20.79
N LEU A 180 22.51 10.08 19.61
CA LEU A 180 23.84 9.51 19.46
C LEU A 180 24.88 10.60 19.65
N LYS A 181 25.92 10.28 20.43
CA LYS A 181 27.12 11.09 20.53
C LYS A 181 28.23 10.47 19.68
N PRO A 182 29.03 11.29 18.98
CA PRO A 182 30.27 10.83 18.38
C PRO A 182 31.14 10.11 19.40
N ARG A 183 31.88 9.10 18.96
CA ARG A 183 32.76 8.32 19.83
C ARG A 183 33.85 9.25 20.40
N GLN A 184 33.88 9.44 21.72
CA GLN A 184 34.99 10.15 22.39
C GLN A 184 36.28 9.33 22.27
N ARG A 185 37.18 9.71 21.35
CA ARG A 185 38.58 9.26 21.38
C ARG A 185 39.39 10.19 22.27
N VAL A 186 40.30 9.62 23.06
CA VAL A 186 41.22 10.37 23.92
C VAL A 186 42.31 10.97 23.03
N LYS A 187 42.26 12.29 22.83
CA LYS A 187 43.35 13.18 22.34
C LYS A 187 44.26 12.59 21.26
N GLU A 188 43.76 12.52 20.03
CA GLU A 188 44.53 12.83 18.83
C GLU A 188 43.81 13.98 18.13
N VAL A 189 44.54 14.90 17.50
CA VAL A 189 44.09 16.24 17.10
C VAL A 189 42.71 16.22 16.44
N ASP A 190 41.83 17.06 16.96
CA ASP A 190 40.38 17.17 16.78
C ASP A 190 39.98 17.62 15.36
N MET A 191 40.28 16.82 14.33
CA MET A 191 39.80 17.04 12.96
C MET A 191 38.70 16.05 12.54
N ASN A 192 38.62 14.89 13.20
CA ASN A 192 37.62 13.86 12.89
C ASN A 192 36.20 14.21 13.37
N LEU A 193 36.07 14.89 14.52
CA LEU A 193 34.76 15.20 15.12
C LEU A 193 33.88 16.05 14.19
N ASP A 194 34.48 16.95 13.39
CA ASP A 194 33.75 17.74 12.40
C ASP A 194 33.14 16.85 11.29
N PHE A 195 33.84 15.80 10.85
CA PHE A 195 33.31 14.85 9.88
C PHE A 195 32.15 14.03 10.46
N GLU A 196 32.33 13.45 11.64
CA GLU A 196 31.29 12.62 12.26
C GLU A 196 30.01 13.42 12.55
N ASP A 197 30.15 14.68 12.97
CA ASP A 197 29.04 15.61 13.15
C ASP A 197 28.38 15.98 11.81
N GLN A 198 29.15 16.20 10.75
CA GLN A 198 28.63 16.45 9.40
C GLN A 198 27.82 15.26 8.86
N ILE A 199 28.28 14.02 9.08
CA ILE A 199 27.53 12.81 8.72
C ILE A 199 26.23 12.70 9.51
N LEU A 200 26.29 12.93 10.82
CA LEU A 200 25.13 12.84 11.70
C LEU A 200 24.08 13.89 11.32
N GLU A 201 24.48 15.14 11.07
CA GLU A 201 23.59 16.22 10.62
C GLU A 201 23.00 15.96 9.23
N ALA A 202 23.80 15.47 8.29
CA ALA A 202 23.30 15.11 6.97
C ALA A 202 22.29 13.95 7.04
N ALA A 203 22.55 12.92 7.86
CA ALA A 203 21.63 11.80 8.08
C ALA A 203 20.32 12.26 8.75
N LYS A 204 20.38 13.16 9.73
CA LYS A 204 19.19 13.79 10.33
C LYS A 204 18.39 14.58 9.30
N SER A 205 19.07 15.37 8.46
CA SER A 205 18.42 16.15 7.41
C SER A 205 17.73 15.25 6.39
N ILE A 206 18.33 14.11 6.02
CA ILE A 206 17.69 13.13 5.13
C ILE A 206 16.46 12.54 5.81
N ALA A 207 16.56 12.08 7.05
CA ALA A 207 15.45 11.47 7.77
C ALA A 207 14.27 12.44 7.99
N ALA A 208 14.55 13.71 8.29
CA ALA A 208 13.52 14.75 8.38
C ALA A 208 12.86 15.02 7.02
N ALA A 209 13.65 15.09 5.94
CA ALA A 209 13.13 15.29 4.60
C ALA A 209 12.30 14.10 4.11
N THR A 210 12.68 12.86 4.42
CA THR A 210 11.90 11.67 4.04
C THR A 210 10.62 11.54 4.87
N ALA A 211 10.62 11.90 6.16
CA ALA A 211 9.39 12.01 6.94
C ALA A 211 8.42 13.04 6.34
N ALA A 212 8.92 14.22 5.99
CA ALA A 212 8.12 15.27 5.34
C ALA A 212 7.60 14.85 3.96
N LEU A 213 8.41 14.10 3.20
CA LEU A 213 8.02 13.51 1.92
C LEU A 213 6.85 12.54 2.07
N VAL A 214 6.93 11.58 3.01
CA VAL A 214 5.87 10.59 3.22
C VAL A 214 4.58 11.26 3.73
N LYS A 215 4.69 12.27 4.61
CA LYS A 215 3.53 13.08 5.03
C LYS A 215 2.91 13.86 3.87
N SER A 216 3.73 14.42 2.98
CA SER A 216 3.25 15.09 1.77
C SER A 216 2.59 14.11 0.79
N ALA A 217 3.08 12.86 0.72
CA ALA A 217 2.48 11.81 -0.10
C ALA A 217 1.10 11.41 0.43
N SER A 218 0.95 11.29 1.76
CA SER A 218 -0.35 11.08 2.41
C SER A 218 -1.33 12.22 2.12
N ALA A 219 -0.87 13.47 2.21
CA ALA A 219 -1.70 14.63 1.87
C ALA A 219 -2.13 14.64 0.38
N ALA A 220 -1.22 14.27 -0.52
CA ALA A 220 -1.51 14.18 -1.96
C ALA A 220 -2.51 13.05 -2.26
N GLN A 221 -2.37 11.90 -1.61
CA GLN A 221 -3.32 10.80 -1.70
C GLN A 221 -4.71 11.23 -1.21
N LYS A 222 -4.78 11.90 -0.05
CA LYS A 222 -6.04 12.40 0.53
C LYS A 222 -6.75 13.41 -0.39
N GLU A 223 -5.99 14.30 -1.02
CA GLU A 223 -6.51 15.24 -2.02
C GLU A 223 -7.13 14.50 -3.23
N LEU A 224 -6.52 13.41 -3.67
CA LEU A 224 -7.03 12.60 -4.79
C LEU A 224 -8.33 11.88 -4.47
N VAL A 225 -8.47 11.38 -3.24
CA VAL A 225 -9.72 10.79 -2.74
C VAL A 225 -10.80 11.86 -2.67
N ALA A 226 -10.50 13.03 -2.10
CA ALA A 226 -11.47 14.14 -1.99
C ALA A 226 -11.94 14.68 -3.35
N GLN A 227 -11.08 14.63 -4.39
CA GLN A 227 -11.44 15.02 -5.76
C GLN A 227 -12.24 13.95 -6.52
N GLY A 228 -12.47 12.77 -5.93
CA GLY A 228 -13.13 11.64 -6.60
C GLY A 228 -12.31 11.04 -7.75
N LYS A 229 -11.00 11.32 -7.83
CA LYS A 229 -10.08 10.76 -8.84
C LYS A 229 -9.59 9.36 -8.47
N VAL A 230 -9.72 9.01 -7.19
CA VAL A 230 -9.62 7.67 -6.64
C VAL A 230 -10.98 7.41 -6.00
N ALA A 231 -11.57 6.25 -6.27
CA ALA A 231 -12.91 5.92 -5.77
C ALA A 231 -12.96 6.10 -4.24
N ALA A 232 -13.88 6.93 -3.76
CA ALA A 232 -14.11 7.19 -2.34
C ALA A 232 -14.84 6.03 -1.62
N THR A 233 -15.37 5.10 -2.40
CA THR A 233 -16.09 3.91 -1.94
C THR A 233 -15.72 2.71 -2.80
N TYR A 234 -15.36 1.60 -2.13
CA TYR A 234 -15.02 0.33 -2.76
C TYR A 234 -16.19 -0.23 -3.58
N HIS A 235 -16.21 0.01 -4.90
CA HIS A 235 -17.08 -0.69 -5.83
C HIS A 235 -16.29 -1.80 -6.52
N LYS A 236 -16.74 -3.05 -6.33
CA LYS A 236 -16.08 -4.27 -6.83
C LYS A 236 -16.06 -4.40 -8.38
N THR A 237 -16.51 -3.39 -9.12
CA THR A 237 -16.34 -3.30 -10.57
C THR A 237 -15.07 -2.55 -10.99
N ASP A 238 -14.47 -1.77 -10.07
CA ASP A 238 -13.21 -1.02 -10.29
C ASP A 238 -12.03 -1.64 -9.50
N VAL A 239 -12.11 -2.96 -9.25
CA VAL A 239 -11.23 -3.72 -8.33
C VAL A 239 -9.76 -3.65 -8.69
N ASP A 240 -9.42 -3.44 -9.95
CA ASP A 240 -8.02 -3.63 -10.36
C ASP A 240 -7.20 -2.35 -10.26
N ASN A 241 -7.74 -1.16 -10.54
CA ASN A 241 -6.86 -0.01 -10.77
C ASN A 241 -6.54 0.78 -9.49
N ASP A 242 -7.55 1.12 -8.69
CA ASP A 242 -7.36 1.99 -7.51
C ASP A 242 -6.80 1.22 -6.30
N GLY A 243 -7.16 -0.06 -6.17
CA GLY A 243 -6.56 -0.98 -5.21
C GLY A 243 -5.08 -1.25 -5.49
N GLN A 244 -4.73 -1.57 -6.75
CA GLN A 244 -3.33 -1.77 -7.14
C GLN A 244 -2.50 -0.49 -6.99
N TRP A 245 -3.07 0.67 -7.32
CA TRP A 245 -2.40 1.95 -7.10
C TRP A 245 -2.13 2.19 -5.61
N SER A 246 -3.13 1.97 -4.75
CA SER A 246 -2.99 2.12 -3.29
C SER A 246 -1.93 1.16 -2.72
N GLN A 247 -1.89 -0.10 -3.19
CA GLN A 247 -0.83 -1.05 -2.82
C GLN A 247 0.56 -0.63 -3.33
N GLY A 248 0.63 -0.10 -4.56
CA GLY A 248 1.85 0.48 -5.12
C GLY A 248 2.37 1.66 -4.27
N LEU A 249 1.47 2.52 -3.80
CA LEU A 249 1.80 3.63 -2.92
C LEU A 249 2.29 3.14 -1.55
N ILE A 250 1.61 2.17 -0.92
CA ILE A 250 2.01 1.57 0.36
C ILE A 250 3.41 0.94 0.24
N SER A 251 3.64 0.16 -0.81
CA SER A 251 4.93 -0.52 -1.00
C SER A 251 6.08 0.48 -1.19
N ALA A 252 5.86 1.55 -1.95
CA ALA A 252 6.85 2.62 -2.09
C ALA A 252 7.12 3.36 -0.77
N ALA A 253 6.09 3.64 0.03
CA ALA A 253 6.26 4.28 1.34
C ALA A 253 7.05 3.38 2.32
N ARG A 254 6.75 2.08 2.36
CA ARG A 254 7.50 1.09 3.16
C ARG A 254 8.95 0.97 2.72
N LEU A 255 9.21 1.04 1.41
CA LEU A 255 10.56 1.05 0.87
C LEU A 255 11.34 2.29 1.34
N VAL A 256 10.72 3.48 1.32
CA VAL A 256 11.34 4.72 1.84
C VAL A 256 11.65 4.61 3.33
N ALA A 257 10.72 4.08 4.14
CA ALA A 257 10.93 3.90 5.57
C ALA A 257 12.09 2.94 5.86
N THR A 258 12.11 1.78 5.19
CA THR A 258 13.16 0.76 5.34
C THR A 258 14.53 1.30 4.91
N ALA A 259 14.62 1.96 3.76
CA ALA A 259 15.84 2.56 3.27
C ALA A 259 16.36 3.64 4.24
N THR A 260 15.47 4.49 4.74
CA THR A 260 15.83 5.54 5.70
C THR A 260 16.34 4.93 7.00
N GLN A 261 15.70 3.88 7.52
CA GLN A 261 16.17 3.20 8.73
C GLN A 261 17.55 2.57 8.52
N SER A 262 17.78 1.88 7.38
CA SER A 262 19.08 1.29 7.06
C SER A 262 20.19 2.33 6.93
N MET A 263 19.87 3.51 6.38
CA MET A 263 20.78 4.66 6.35
C MET A 263 21.07 5.19 7.76
N CYS A 264 20.06 5.32 8.62
CA CYS A 264 20.27 5.75 10.01
C CYS A 264 21.19 4.79 10.78
N GLU A 265 21.02 3.48 10.58
CA GLU A 265 21.88 2.45 11.15
C GLU A 265 23.31 2.53 10.61
N SER A 266 23.46 2.75 9.30
CA SER A 266 24.77 2.90 8.66
C SER A 266 25.48 4.18 9.11
N ALA A 267 24.77 5.29 9.28
CA ALA A 267 25.29 6.54 9.82
C ALA A 267 25.72 6.40 11.28
N ASN A 268 24.92 5.72 12.11
CA ASN A 268 25.33 5.40 13.48
C ASN A 268 26.60 4.54 13.51
N ALA A 269 26.64 3.47 12.71
CA ALA A 269 27.81 2.60 12.64
C ALA A 269 29.05 3.35 12.13
N MET A 270 28.89 4.27 11.18
CA MET A 270 29.97 5.15 10.70
C MET A 270 30.57 5.98 11.83
N VAL A 271 29.73 6.71 12.58
CA VAL A 271 30.15 7.57 13.69
C VAL A 271 30.80 6.79 14.84
N GLN A 272 30.49 5.50 14.98
CA GLN A 272 31.16 4.59 15.95
C GLN A 272 32.46 3.97 15.42
N GLY A 273 32.80 4.18 14.15
CA GLY A 273 33.93 3.55 13.45
C GLY A 273 33.72 2.05 13.15
N GLN A 274 32.47 1.63 12.96
CA GLN A 274 32.05 0.24 12.73
C GLN A 274 31.50 -0.02 11.31
N ALA A 275 31.43 1.01 10.45
CA ALA A 275 31.00 0.90 9.05
C ALA A 275 31.96 1.66 8.13
N THR A 276 31.98 1.28 6.86
CA THR A 276 32.78 1.94 5.81
C THR A 276 31.98 3.01 5.08
N GLU A 277 32.68 3.96 4.46
CA GLU A 277 32.13 5.11 3.76
C GLU A 277 31.28 4.64 2.58
N GLU A 278 31.69 3.56 1.92
CA GLU A 278 30.93 2.95 0.83
C GLU A 278 29.57 2.42 1.31
N ARG A 279 29.49 1.84 2.51
CA ARG A 279 28.22 1.36 3.07
C ARG A 279 27.27 2.53 3.33
N LEU A 280 27.78 3.63 3.88
CA LEU A 280 27.00 4.83 4.12
C LEU A 280 26.50 5.44 2.80
N ILE A 281 27.39 5.59 1.80
CA ILE A 281 27.07 6.09 0.46
C ILE A 281 26.02 5.20 -0.22
N ALA A 282 26.15 3.88 -0.13
CA ALA A 282 25.19 2.94 -0.71
C ALA A 282 23.80 3.09 -0.07
N SER A 283 23.73 3.19 1.26
CA SER A 283 22.45 3.38 1.98
C SER A 283 21.79 4.72 1.64
N ALA A 284 22.57 5.80 1.47
CA ALA A 284 22.07 7.11 1.06
C ALA A 284 21.48 7.08 -0.36
N LYS A 285 22.15 6.37 -1.29
CA LYS A 285 21.65 6.17 -2.66
C LYS A 285 20.37 5.32 -2.69
N GLU A 286 20.24 4.34 -1.79
CA GLU A 286 19.00 3.57 -1.64
C GLU A 286 17.83 4.45 -1.20
N VAL A 287 18.05 5.39 -0.27
CA VAL A 287 17.03 6.39 0.13
C VAL A 287 16.60 7.26 -1.06
N ALA A 288 17.55 7.75 -1.86
CA ALA A 288 17.24 8.54 -3.05
C ALA A 288 16.44 7.74 -4.09
N GLY A 289 16.80 6.46 -4.31
CA GLY A 289 16.08 5.56 -5.19
C GLY A 289 14.65 5.27 -4.71
N ALA A 290 14.47 4.98 -3.42
CA ALA A 290 13.15 4.78 -2.82
C ALA A 290 12.29 6.04 -2.90
N THR A 291 12.88 7.21 -2.69
CA THR A 291 12.21 8.52 -2.83
C THR A 291 11.70 8.74 -4.26
N ALA A 292 12.51 8.42 -5.27
CA ALA A 292 12.09 8.50 -6.66
C ALA A 292 10.91 7.56 -6.96
N ALA A 293 10.94 6.33 -6.44
CA ALA A 293 9.84 5.38 -6.59
C ALA A 293 8.54 5.91 -5.98
N LEU A 294 8.59 6.50 -4.78
CA LEU A 294 7.43 7.10 -4.12
C LEU A 294 6.86 8.28 -4.91
N LEU A 295 7.73 9.17 -5.43
CA LEU A 295 7.32 10.28 -6.28
C LEU A 295 6.62 9.80 -7.55
N MET A 296 7.13 8.73 -8.18
CA MET A 296 6.52 8.13 -9.36
C MET A 296 5.16 7.52 -9.04
N ALA A 297 5.04 6.77 -7.94
CA ALA A 297 3.78 6.18 -7.49
C ALA A 297 2.69 7.25 -7.26
N CYS A 298 3.05 8.38 -6.66
CA CYS A 298 2.12 9.50 -6.45
C CYS A 298 1.71 10.19 -7.76
N LYS A 299 2.62 10.30 -8.75
CA LYS A 299 2.37 11.01 -10.02
C LYS A 299 1.32 10.35 -10.91
N VAL A 300 1.08 9.04 -10.79
CA VAL A 300 0.18 8.28 -11.68
C VAL A 300 -1.25 8.83 -11.67
N LYS A 301 -1.72 9.30 -10.51
CA LYS A 301 -3.09 9.80 -10.31
C LYS A 301 -3.15 11.30 -9.98
N ALA A 302 -2.00 11.93 -9.67
CA ALA A 302 -1.91 13.33 -9.28
C ALA A 302 -2.16 14.31 -10.45
N GLU A 303 -2.85 15.41 -10.17
CA GLU A 303 -2.97 16.51 -11.12
C GLU A 303 -1.66 17.30 -11.20
N PRO A 304 -1.12 17.56 -12.40
CA PRO A 304 0.06 18.38 -12.57
C PRO A 304 -0.16 19.78 -12.00
N GLY A 305 0.63 20.15 -10.99
CA GLY A 305 0.58 21.48 -10.38
C GLY A 305 -0.29 21.63 -9.13
N SER A 306 -0.93 20.56 -8.63
CA SER A 306 -1.63 20.60 -7.33
C SER A 306 -0.68 20.99 -6.18
N ILE A 307 -1.21 21.68 -5.17
CA ILE A 307 -0.41 22.17 -4.03
C ILE A 307 0.23 21.00 -3.29
N ALA A 308 -0.50 19.89 -3.08
CA ALA A 308 0.07 18.71 -2.44
C ALA A 308 1.20 18.10 -3.28
N MET A 309 1.06 18.05 -4.61
CA MET A 309 2.12 17.55 -5.50
C MET A 309 3.34 18.47 -5.53
N GLN A 310 3.15 19.80 -5.49
CA GLN A 310 4.26 20.76 -5.37
C GLN A 310 5.02 20.57 -4.06
N ARG A 311 4.31 20.41 -2.93
CA ARG A 311 4.92 20.11 -1.62
C ARG A 311 5.67 18.79 -1.64
N LEU A 312 5.08 17.75 -2.22
CA LEU A 312 5.70 16.45 -2.39
C LEU A 312 7.00 16.53 -3.20
N GLN A 313 6.99 17.25 -4.33
CA GLN A 313 8.16 17.44 -5.17
C GLN A 313 9.24 18.26 -4.46
N ALA A 314 8.86 19.28 -3.68
CA ALA A 314 9.79 20.06 -2.87
C ALA A 314 10.47 19.19 -1.79
N ALA A 315 9.70 18.35 -1.09
CA ALA A 315 10.23 17.40 -0.12
C ALA A 315 11.17 16.38 -0.78
N GLY A 316 10.81 15.86 -1.96
CA GLY A 316 11.66 14.95 -2.73
C GLY A 316 12.97 15.58 -3.17
N ASN A 317 12.93 16.84 -3.60
CA ASN A 317 14.13 17.60 -3.94
C ASN A 317 15.01 17.87 -2.70
N ALA A 318 14.40 18.10 -1.53
CA ALA A 318 15.13 18.24 -0.27
C ALA A 318 15.84 16.93 0.12
N VAL A 319 15.18 15.78 -0.02
CA VAL A 319 15.82 14.46 0.18
C VAL A 319 17.01 14.30 -0.76
N LYS A 320 16.81 14.55 -2.06
CA LYS A 320 17.88 14.45 -3.06
C LYS A 320 19.10 15.30 -2.68
N LYS A 321 18.88 16.57 -2.36
CA LYS A 321 19.95 17.50 -1.96
C LYS A 321 20.67 17.02 -0.69
N ALA A 322 19.93 16.54 0.30
CA ALA A 322 20.50 16.03 1.55
C ALA A 322 21.32 14.75 1.32
N THR A 323 20.85 13.82 0.46
CA THR A 323 21.61 12.63 0.07
C THR A 323 22.88 12.98 -0.70
N GLU A 324 22.85 13.96 -1.61
CA GLU A 324 24.04 14.42 -2.33
C GLU A 324 25.07 15.05 -1.38
N ALA A 325 24.62 15.84 -0.40
CA ALA A 325 25.49 16.41 0.62
C ALA A 325 26.17 15.33 1.48
N LEU A 326 25.41 14.31 1.91
CA LEU A 326 25.95 13.19 2.69
C LEU A 326 27.00 12.41 1.88
N VAL A 327 26.73 12.12 0.61
CA VAL A 327 27.68 11.41 -0.27
C VAL A 327 28.95 12.21 -0.44
N LYS A 328 28.84 13.53 -0.64
CA LYS A 328 30.00 14.40 -0.77
C LYS A 328 30.84 14.41 0.52
N ALA A 329 30.20 14.54 1.68
CA ALA A 329 30.90 14.50 2.97
C ALA A 329 31.63 13.17 3.17
N ALA A 330 30.96 12.04 2.94
CA ALA A 330 31.56 10.71 3.06
C ALA A 330 32.74 10.50 2.10
N GLN A 331 32.68 11.08 0.90
CA GLN A 331 33.75 10.93 -0.09
C GLN A 331 34.96 11.82 0.23
N GLN A 332 34.74 13.04 0.74
CA GLN A 332 35.82 13.92 1.20
C GLN A 332 36.59 13.32 2.38
N ALA A 333 35.88 12.67 3.32
CA ALA A 333 36.55 12.00 4.44
C ALA A 333 37.41 10.81 3.98
N LYS A 334 36.94 10.08 2.97
CA LYS A 334 37.74 9.01 2.36
C LYS A 334 39.04 9.54 1.76
N GLU A 335 38.96 10.62 0.98
CA GLU A 335 40.14 11.26 0.36
C GLU A 335 41.15 11.77 1.42
N GLN A 336 40.67 12.37 2.51
CA GLN A 336 41.52 12.83 3.62
C GLN A 336 42.19 11.68 4.40
N HIS A 337 41.54 10.52 4.49
CA HIS A 337 42.13 9.33 5.07
C HIS A 337 43.20 8.71 4.17
N GLU A 338 42.97 8.66 2.85
CA GLU A 338 43.92 8.14 1.87
C GLU A 338 45.20 9.00 1.77
N ASP A 339 45.08 10.34 1.88
CA ASP A 339 46.24 11.25 1.83
C ASP A 339 47.19 11.13 3.05
N ASN A 340 46.67 10.71 4.21
CA ASN A 340 47.47 10.50 5.43
C ASN A 340 48.24 9.17 5.44
N ASP A 341 47.82 8.19 4.64
CA ASP A 341 48.48 6.87 4.52
C ASP A 341 49.65 6.86 3.52
N ASN A 342 50.07 8.03 3.01
CA ASN A 342 51.20 8.13 2.07
C ASN A 342 52.52 7.65 2.71
N VAL A 343 52.92 6.45 2.31
CA VAL A 343 54.07 5.68 2.81
C VAL A 343 55.39 6.43 2.61
N HIS A 344 56.07 6.75 3.71
CA HIS A 344 57.45 7.26 3.68
C HIS A 344 58.40 6.12 3.27
N ILE A 345 58.85 6.14 2.01
CA ILE A 345 59.78 5.14 1.46
C ILE A 345 61.14 5.30 2.16
N SER A 346 61.56 4.28 2.92
CA SER A 346 62.86 4.27 3.57
C SER A 346 63.94 3.96 2.53
N GLN A 347 64.89 4.88 2.34
CA GLN A 347 65.89 4.87 1.26
C GLN A 347 66.99 3.79 1.39
N ARG A 348 66.83 2.76 2.24
CA ARG A 348 67.77 1.64 2.40
C ARG A 348 67.37 0.46 1.51
N MET A 349 68.28 0.04 0.61
CA MET A 349 68.07 -1.00 -0.41
C MET A 349 67.44 -2.32 0.08
N VAL A 350 67.69 -2.74 1.33
CA VAL A 350 67.12 -4.00 1.88
C VAL A 350 65.75 -3.80 2.52
N GLY A 351 65.45 -2.58 3.00
CA GLY A 351 64.11 -2.22 3.49
C GLY A 351 63.10 -2.07 2.34
N GLY A 352 63.56 -1.61 1.18
CA GLY A 352 62.72 -1.45 -0.02
C GLY A 352 62.13 -2.76 -0.54
N MET A 353 62.91 -3.83 -0.65
CA MET A 353 62.40 -5.14 -1.10
C MET A 353 61.38 -5.75 -0.13
N ALA A 354 61.59 -5.63 1.18
CA ALA A 354 60.62 -6.12 2.16
C ALA A 354 59.31 -5.31 2.13
N GLN A 355 59.40 -3.98 1.92
CA GLN A 355 58.24 -3.12 1.73
C GLN A 355 57.50 -3.42 0.42
N GLU A 356 58.22 -3.71 -0.67
CA GLU A 356 57.65 -4.06 -1.97
C GLU A 356 56.94 -5.41 -1.95
N ILE A 357 57.56 -6.44 -1.32
CA ILE A 357 56.93 -7.75 -1.12
C ILE A 357 55.69 -7.62 -0.22
N ALA A 358 55.76 -6.84 0.86
CA ALA A 358 54.60 -6.60 1.73
C ALA A 358 53.47 -5.90 0.97
N ALA A 359 53.78 -4.91 0.13
CA ALA A 359 52.79 -4.23 -0.72
C ALA A 359 52.18 -5.19 -1.75
N GLN A 360 52.98 -6.05 -2.40
CA GLN A 360 52.48 -7.04 -3.36
C GLN A 360 51.62 -8.13 -2.70
N VAL A 361 51.97 -8.56 -1.50
CA VAL A 361 51.13 -9.49 -0.71
C VAL A 361 49.80 -8.82 -0.36
N GLU A 362 49.81 -7.54 0.01
CA GLU A 362 48.59 -6.80 0.31
C GLU A 362 47.72 -6.57 -0.93
N ILE A 363 48.32 -6.28 -2.10
CA ILE A 363 47.61 -6.20 -3.38
C ILE A 363 46.89 -7.52 -3.68
N LEU A 364 47.59 -8.66 -3.60
CA LEU A 364 46.99 -9.97 -3.86
C LEU A 364 45.87 -10.32 -2.86
N ARG A 365 46.01 -9.89 -1.60
CA ARG A 365 44.98 -10.04 -0.57
C ARG A 365 43.73 -9.23 -0.93
N LEU A 366 43.90 -7.97 -1.29
CA LEU A 366 42.81 -7.06 -1.68
C LEU A 366 42.12 -7.52 -2.96
N GLU A 367 42.84 -8.02 -3.96
CA GLU A 367 42.26 -8.59 -5.19
C GLU A 367 41.36 -9.80 -4.88
N LYS A 368 41.80 -10.67 -3.97
CA LYS A 368 41.02 -11.83 -3.53
C LYS A 368 39.76 -11.42 -2.77
N GLU A 369 39.84 -10.42 -1.90
CA GLU A 369 38.68 -9.87 -1.20
C GLU A 369 37.71 -9.18 -2.14
N LEU A 370 38.21 -8.40 -3.11
CA LEU A 370 37.41 -7.77 -4.14
C LEU A 370 36.63 -8.79 -4.98
N ASN A 371 37.28 -9.86 -5.42
CA ASN A 371 36.61 -10.92 -6.19
C ASN A 371 35.51 -11.62 -5.37
N ARG A 372 35.77 -11.92 -4.08
CA ARG A 372 34.74 -12.47 -3.18
C ARG A 372 33.57 -11.51 -2.96
N ALA A 373 33.84 -10.21 -2.80
CA ALA A 373 32.80 -9.20 -2.65
C ALA A 373 31.95 -9.10 -3.93
N ARG A 374 32.57 -9.14 -5.12
CA ARG A 374 31.89 -9.15 -6.42
C ARG A 374 30.98 -10.37 -6.59
N GLU A 375 31.46 -11.56 -6.24
CA GLU A 375 30.63 -12.78 -6.27
C GLU A 375 29.43 -12.68 -5.33
N LYS A 376 29.65 -12.26 -4.08
CA LYS A 376 28.54 -12.06 -3.11
C LYS A 376 27.52 -11.04 -3.63
N HIS A 377 27.97 -9.92 -4.18
CA HIS A 377 27.08 -8.91 -4.76
C HIS A 377 26.30 -9.45 -5.97
N ALA A 378 26.93 -10.23 -6.84
CA ALA A 378 26.27 -10.87 -7.97
C ALA A 378 25.18 -11.87 -7.52
N VAL A 379 25.44 -12.63 -6.45
CA VAL A 379 24.46 -13.55 -5.84
C VAL A 379 23.28 -12.78 -5.25
N ILE A 380 23.53 -11.72 -4.47
CA ILE A 380 22.47 -10.88 -3.88
C ILE A 380 21.59 -10.25 -4.97
N ARG A 381 22.21 -9.74 -6.04
CA ARG A 381 21.49 -9.16 -7.19
C ARG A 381 20.63 -10.21 -7.88
N LYS A 382 21.18 -11.40 -8.18
CA LYS A 382 20.42 -12.51 -8.77
C LYS A 382 19.26 -12.96 -7.86
N GLY A 383 19.45 -12.96 -6.54
CA GLY A 383 18.39 -13.25 -5.58
C GLY A 383 17.27 -12.21 -5.58
N ARG A 384 17.60 -10.90 -5.65
CA ARG A 384 16.60 -9.83 -5.78
C ARG A 384 15.78 -9.95 -7.08
N TYR A 385 16.41 -10.28 -8.22
CA TYR A 385 15.70 -10.49 -9.48
C TYR A 385 14.81 -11.73 -9.44
N ARG A 386 15.33 -12.86 -8.96
CA ARG A 386 14.57 -14.11 -8.85
C ARG A 386 13.36 -13.99 -7.93
N ARG A 387 13.49 -13.26 -6.80
CA ARG A 387 12.35 -12.99 -5.90
C ARG A 387 11.29 -12.09 -6.57
N GLY A 388 11.70 -11.12 -7.39
CA GLY A 388 10.74 -10.33 -8.19
C GLY A 388 10.05 -11.12 -9.31
N GLU A 389 10.74 -12.10 -9.90
CA GLU A 389 10.16 -13.04 -10.88
C GLU A 389 9.23 -14.06 -10.21
N GLU A 390 9.56 -14.53 -9.00
CA GLU A 390 8.72 -15.42 -8.19
C GLU A 390 7.47 -14.69 -7.66
N GLU A 391 7.59 -13.42 -7.24
CA GLU A 391 6.45 -12.59 -6.83
C GLU A 391 5.50 -12.27 -8.01
N SER A 392 6.03 -12.07 -9.22
CA SER A 392 5.20 -11.85 -10.43
C SER A 392 4.60 -13.13 -11.02
N SER A 393 5.27 -14.29 -10.84
CA SER A 393 4.74 -15.59 -11.27
C SER A 393 3.76 -16.21 -10.28
N ASN A 394 3.89 -15.95 -8.97
CA ASN A 394 2.86 -16.35 -8.00
C ASN A 394 1.55 -15.55 -8.17
N ASP A 395 1.64 -14.28 -8.58
CA ASP A 395 0.46 -13.47 -8.91
C ASP A 395 -0.24 -13.99 -10.19
N SER A 396 0.53 -14.61 -11.10
CA SER A 396 0.02 -15.26 -12.31
C SER A 396 -0.54 -16.67 -12.07
N SER A 397 -0.06 -17.39 -11.03
CA SER A 397 -0.50 -18.75 -10.69
C SER A 397 -1.63 -18.79 -9.65
N SER A 398 -1.94 -17.67 -9.00
CA SER A 398 -3.14 -17.50 -8.15
C SER A 398 -4.41 -17.17 -8.97
N ALA A 399 -4.28 -17.02 -10.29
CA ALA A 399 -5.36 -16.67 -11.21
C ALA A 399 -5.97 -17.87 -11.97
N PHE A 400 -5.74 -19.11 -11.52
CA PHE A 400 -6.41 -20.31 -12.03
C PHE A 400 -7.31 -20.99 -11.01
#